data_AF-A0A938H2W1-F1
#
_entry.id   AF-A0A938H2W1-F1
#
_cell.length_a   1.000
_cell.length_b   1.000
_cell.length_c   1.000
_cell.angle_alpha   90.00
_cell.angle_beta   90.00
_cell.angle_gamma   90.00
#
_symmetry.space_group_name_H-M   'P 1'
#
loop_
_entity.id
_entity.type
_entity.pdbx_description
1 polymer ?
#
loop_
_entity_poly.entity_id
_entity_poly.type
_entity_poly.pdbx_seq_one_letter_code
_entity_poly.pdbx_strand_id
1 'polypeptide(L)' 'MNKKLLAVAVAGALGLPTAALAQSSVTISGFVKGGFEQASYGSFRAGNSSQSGVVDDSSRIIFTMREDLGGGLSA' A
#
# COMPACT_ATOMS: atom_id res chain seq x y z
N MET A 1 12.27 6.71 26.68
CA MET A 1 13.46 6.02 26.11
C MET A 1 13.11 5.11 24.91
N ASN A 2 11.94 5.26 24.29
CA ASN A 2 11.41 4.28 23.32
C ASN A 2 11.69 4.64 21.83
N LYS A 3 12.22 5.85 21.60
CA LYS A 3 12.58 6.34 20.26
C LYS A 3 13.73 5.56 19.58
N LYS A 4 14.64 4.98 20.38
CA LYS A 4 15.75 4.17 19.88
C LYS A 4 15.28 2.77 19.44
N LEU A 5 14.27 2.22 20.11
CA LEU A 5 13.68 0.93 19.77
C LEU A 5 12.87 1.01 18.47
N LEU A 6 12.10 2.09 18.28
CA LEU A 6 11.37 2.33 17.04
C LEU A 6 12.30 2.50 15.82
N ALA A 7 13.42 3.20 15.99
CA ALA A 7 14.39 3.38 14.90
C ALA A 7 15.06 2.06 14.47
N VAL A 8 15.37 1.17 15.43
CA VAL A 8 15.91 -0.16 15.13
C VAL A 8 14.87 -1.07 14.49
N ALA A 9 13.61 -1.00 14.91
CA ALA A 9 12.52 -1.76 14.29
C ALA A 9 12.27 -1.32 12.83
N VAL A 10 12.31 -0.02 12.55
CA VAL A 10 12.15 0.53 11.19
C VAL A 10 13.36 0.16 10.32
N ALA A 11 14.59 0.27 10.85
CA ALA A 11 15.79 -0.12 10.10
C ALA A 11 15.88 -1.64 9.85
N GLY A 12 15.48 -2.46 10.83
CA GLY A 12 15.39 -3.91 10.68
C GLY A 12 14.31 -4.32 9.68
N ALA A 13 13.12 -3.72 9.74
CA ALA A 13 12.02 -4.01 8.81
C ALA A 13 12.34 -3.59 7.36
N LEU A 14 13.12 -2.52 7.15
CA LEU A 14 13.52 -2.04 5.83
C LEU A 14 14.81 -2.68 5.30
N GLY A 15 15.66 -3.25 6.17
CA GLY A 15 16.96 -3.84 5.81
C GLY A 15 16.92 -5.35 5.53
N LEU A 16 15.83 -6.04 5.87
CA LEU A 16 15.64 -7.47 5.60
C LEU A 16 15.35 -7.89 4.14
N PRO A 17 15.01 -7.03 3.16
CA PRO A 17 14.75 -7.52 1.80
C PRO A 17 16.00 -8.08 1.09
N THR A 18 17.21 -7.76 1.56
CA THR A 18 18.42 -7.90 0.72
C THR A 18 19.16 -9.24 0.86
N ALA A 19 18.84 -10.10 1.82
CA ALA A 19 19.69 -11.25 2.15
C ALA A 19 19.26 -12.61 1.53
N ALA A 20 18.09 -12.70 0.87
CA ALA A 20 17.57 -14.00 0.40
C ALA A 20 16.82 -13.95 -0.96
N LEU A 21 17.17 -13.02 -1.87
CA LEU A 21 16.51 -12.84 -3.17
C LEU A 21 17.00 -13.79 -4.29
N ALA A 22 17.69 -14.88 -3.97
CA ALA A 22 18.56 -15.55 -4.95
C ALA A 22 17.89 -16.56 -5.93
N GLN A 23 16.57 -16.79 -5.92
CA GLN A 23 15.93 -17.62 -6.97
C GLN A 23 14.53 -17.15 -7.38
N SER A 24 13.69 -16.71 -6.45
CA SER A 24 12.37 -16.12 -6.76
C SER A 24 12.11 -14.99 -5.76
N SER A 25 11.79 -13.79 -6.27
CA SER A 25 11.59 -12.59 -5.44
C SER A 25 10.13 -12.16 -5.46
N VAL A 26 9.56 -11.92 -4.28
CA VAL A 26 8.22 -11.32 -4.14
C VAL A 26 8.39 -9.90 -3.63
N THR A 27 8.05 -8.93 -4.47
CA THR A 27 8.01 -7.51 -4.12
C THR A 27 6.59 -7.12 -3.76
N ILE A 28 6.39 -6.69 -2.52
CA ILE A 28 5.14 -6.10 -2.06
C ILE A 28 5.26 -4.59 -2.20
N SER A 29 4.41 -3.99 -3.03
CA SER A 29 4.39 -2.56 -3.31
C SER A 29 2.96 -2.04 -3.29
N GLY A 30 2.77 -0.73 -3.29
CA GLY A 30 1.44 -0.16 -3.25
C GLY A 30 1.42 1.26 -2.69
N PHE A 31 0.22 1.82 -2.58
CA PHE A 31 -0.02 3.11 -1.96
C PHE A 31 -1.33 3.09 -1.17
N VAL A 32 -1.36 3.89 -0.11
CA VAL A 32 -2.56 4.13 0.70
C VAL A 32 -2.97 5.58 0.48
N LYS A 33 -4.22 5.79 0.07
CA LYS A 33 -4.82 7.09 -0.20
C LYS A 33 -6.12 7.20 0.57
N GLY A 34 -6.11 7.99 1.63
CA GLY A 34 -7.30 8.34 2.39
C GLY A 34 -7.59 9.83 2.28
N GLY A 35 -8.87 10.17 2.19
CA GLY A 35 -9.34 11.56 2.09
C GLY A 35 -10.54 11.81 3.00
N PHE A 36 -10.83 13.08 3.23
CA PHE A 36 -12.11 13.51 3.78
C PHE A 36 -12.84 14.27 2.68
N GLU A 37 -14.01 13.76 2.29
CA GLU A 37 -14.79 14.33 1.20
C GLU A 37 -16.13 14.85 1.70
N GLN A 38 -16.62 15.89 1.03
CA GLN A 38 -17.97 16.41 1.22
C GLN A 38 -18.63 16.55 -0.15
N ALA A 39 -19.59 15.67 -0.43
CA ALA A 39 -20.34 15.64 -1.67
C ALA A 39 -21.72 16.27 -1.48
N SER A 40 -22.13 17.11 -2.43
CA SER A 40 -23.47 17.70 -2.49
C SER A 40 -24.27 17.06 -3.61
N TYR A 41 -25.50 16.65 -3.33
CA TYR A 41 -26.37 15.98 -4.29
C TYR A 41 -27.47 16.92 -4.80
N GLY A 42 -27.69 16.94 -6.12
CA GLY A 42 -28.77 17.71 -6.74
C GLY A 42 -30.10 16.98 -6.68
N SER A 43 -31.12 17.62 -6.09
CA SER A 43 -32.54 17.21 -6.02
C SER A 43 -32.78 15.75 -5.59
N PHE A 44 -32.62 15.48 -4.29
CA PHE A 44 -32.92 14.18 -3.69
C PHE A 44 -34.36 14.13 -3.15
N ARG A 45 -35.15 13.11 -3.51
CA ARG A 45 -36.52 12.90 -2.97
C ARG A 45 -36.54 12.50 -1.49
N ALA A 46 -35.40 12.11 -0.91
CA ALA A 46 -35.27 11.58 0.45
C ALA A 46 -34.61 12.55 1.46
N GLY A 47 -34.52 13.84 1.15
CA GLY A 47 -34.28 14.90 2.16
C GLY A 47 -32.84 15.17 2.58
N ASN A 48 -31.85 14.39 2.13
CA ASN A 48 -30.44 14.72 2.39
C ASN A 48 -29.77 15.37 1.16
N SER A 49 -29.24 16.58 1.34
CA SER A 49 -28.63 17.40 0.28
C SER A 49 -27.11 17.29 0.22
N SER A 50 -26.47 16.75 1.27
CA SER A 50 -25.02 16.62 1.33
C SER A 50 -24.57 15.47 2.24
N GLN A 51 -23.41 14.90 1.94
CA GLN A 51 -22.78 13.85 2.74
C GLN A 51 -21.29 14.13 2.87
N SER A 52 -20.79 14.10 4.11
CA SER A 52 -19.36 14.17 4.42
C SER A 52 -18.88 12.87 5.04
N GLY A 53 -17.68 12.42 4.69
CA GLY A 53 -17.12 11.18 5.22
C GLY A 53 -15.66 10.98 4.91
N VAL A 54 -15.06 10.03 5.61
CA VAL A 54 -13.74 9.50 5.28
C VAL A 54 -13.90 8.54 4.12
N VAL A 55 -13.07 8.72 3.09
CA VAL A 55 -13.09 7.90 1.89
C VAL A 55 -11.73 7.25 1.65
N ASP A 56 -11.76 6.08 1.04
CA ASP A 56 -10.60 5.49 0.38
C ASP A 56 -10.57 5.99 -1.07
N ASP A 57 -9.47 6.61 -1.46
CA ASP A 57 -9.26 7.10 -2.83
C ASP A 57 -8.41 6.11 -3.62
N SER A 58 -8.93 4.88 -3.74
CA SER A 58 -8.37 3.77 -4.49
C SER A 58 -7.03 3.26 -3.96
N SER A 59 -6.90 3.05 -2.65
CA SER A 59 -5.69 2.43 -2.10
C SER A 59 -5.44 1.07 -2.77
N ARG A 60 -4.17 0.76 -3.03
CA ARG A 60 -3.78 -0.47 -3.73
C ARG A 60 -2.57 -1.11 -3.10
N ILE A 61 -2.63 -2.43 -2.98
CA ILE A 61 -1.49 -3.29 -2.67
C ILE A 61 -1.25 -4.19 -3.89
N ILE A 62 0.00 -4.32 -4.29
CA ILE A 62 0.48 -5.06 -5.46
C ILE A 62 1.55 -6.03 -5.00
N PHE A 63 1.34 -7.30 -5.33
CA PHE A 63 2.32 -8.37 -5.14
C PHE A 63 2.91 -8.68 -6.50
N THR A 64 4.16 -8.28 -6.71
CA THR A 64 4.89 -8.57 -7.94
C THR A 64 5.85 -9.70 -7.65
N MET A 65 5.74 -10.79 -8.41
CA MET A 65 6.70 -11.88 -8.35
C MET A 65 7.59 -11.80 -9.59
N ARG A 66 8.90 -12.01 -9.38
CA ARG A 66 9.85 -12.21 -10.45
C ARG A 66 10.66 -13.46 -10.15
N GLU A 67 10.59 -14.43 -11.04
CA GLU A 67 11.33 -15.68 -10.97
C GLU A 67 12.35 -15.77 -12.12
N ASP A 68 13.56 -16.23 -11.81
CA ASP A 68 14.55 -16.59 -12.82
C ASP A 68 14.33 -18.05 -13.23
N LEU A 69 13.99 -18.26 -14.50
CA LEU A 69 13.74 -19.59 -15.07
C LEU A 69 15.01 -20.23 -15.66
N GLY A 70 16.16 -19.54 -15.56
CA GLY A 70 17.42 -19.96 -16.14
C GLY A 70 17.55 -19.59 -17.63
N GLY A 71 18.78 -19.64 -18.15
CA GLY A 71 19.05 -19.31 -19.56
C GLY A 71 18.74 -17.87 -19.95
N GLY A 72 18.61 -16.96 -18.97
CA GLY A 72 18.26 -15.56 -19.18
C GLY A 72 16.75 -15.27 -19.26
N LEU A 73 15.90 -16.25 -18.96
CA LEU A 73 14.43 -16.10 -19.01
C LEU A 73 13.86 -15.80 -17.61
N SER A 74 12.84 -14.93 -17.53
CA SER A 74 12.17 -14.61 -16.26
C SER A 74 10.65 -14.50 -16.43
N ALA A 75 9.90 -14.92 -15.40
CA ALA A 75 8.44 -14.77 -15.29
C ALA A 75 8.04 -13.83 -14.15
#